data_AF-A0A382QRW7-F1
#
_entry.id   AF-A0A382QRW7-F1
#
_cell.length_a   1.000
_cell.length_b   1.000
_cell.length_c   1.000
_cell.angle_alpha   90.00
_cell.angle_beta   90.00
_cell.angle_gamma   90.00
#
_symmetry.space_group_name_H-M   'P 1'
#
loop_
_entity.id
_entity.type
_entity.pdbx_description
1 polymer ?
#
loop_
_entity_poly.entity_id
_entity_poly.type
_entity_poly.pdbx_seq_one_letter_code
_entity_poly.pdbx_strand_id
1 'polypeptide(L)'
;YLAWGGGKLYHQAHGKFSDAAAWDHVYSTNRIGAIPPPKSERYRHGLRPKFESNPILARLIDWGPTDHPIEANPDWKTADGAAQFLQRDHDQPFFLGCGIYLPHLPWYAPQKFFDLHPLEDVVLPPHKPDDFDDVPATGKRMGERHVKHIRESGKWKEAVQGCLAADSFADACVGHVLDALKKSPHKDNTIVVLWGDHGYDVGEKKIGKMALWEQTTRTPLIIHLPAKMGGSPKAKTCTRPVSLLDLYPTLLDLCGLPENPKNEGRSIAPLVRNPKGKWPYPAVITLSPHWLGPNHAVRSERFHYIHYGKGGEELYEVAKDPHQWNNLA
;
A
#
# COMPACT_ATOMS: atom_id res chain seq x y z
N TYR A 1 -27.37 1.79 2.60
CA TYR A 1 -26.25 2.29 3.42
C TYR A 1 -25.76 3.56 2.76
N LEU A 2 -25.15 4.46 3.52
CA LEU A 2 -24.53 5.69 3.02
C LEU A 2 -23.06 5.43 2.66
N ALA A 3 -22.61 5.78 1.46
CA ALA A 3 -21.22 5.66 1.01
C ALA A 3 -20.49 7.01 1.05
N TRP A 4 -19.48 7.13 1.90
CA TRP A 4 -18.67 8.34 2.07
C TRP A 4 -17.20 8.07 1.79
N GLY A 5 -16.58 8.89 0.95
CA GLY A 5 -15.19 8.71 0.52
C GLY A 5 -14.33 9.97 0.71
N GLY A 6 -13.05 9.78 0.98
CA GLY A 6 -12.09 10.89 1.03
C GLY A 6 -10.67 10.44 0.72
N GLY A 7 -9.85 11.36 0.22
CA GLY A 7 -8.45 11.14 -0.09
C GLY A 7 -8.22 10.32 -1.36
N LYS A 8 -7.13 9.55 -1.36
CA LYS A 8 -6.62 8.77 -2.49
C LYS A 8 -7.20 7.35 -2.53
N LEU A 9 -8.53 7.24 -2.51
CA LEU A 9 -9.21 5.97 -2.82
C LEU A 9 -9.12 5.65 -4.31
N TYR A 10 -9.17 6.71 -5.11
CA TYR A 10 -8.80 6.73 -6.52
C TYR A 10 -7.65 7.72 -6.71
N HIS A 11 -7.13 7.85 -7.93
CA HIS A 11 -5.99 8.74 -8.18
C HIS A 11 -6.34 10.22 -7.92
N GLN A 12 -7.61 10.58 -8.04
CA GLN A 12 -8.15 11.90 -7.70
C GLN A 12 -9.51 11.74 -7.01
N ALA A 13 -9.83 12.66 -6.10
CA ALA A 13 -11.16 12.70 -5.46
C ALA A 13 -12.27 13.15 -6.43
N HIS A 14 -11.91 13.93 -7.47
CA HIS A 14 -12.83 14.45 -8.48
C HIS A 14 -12.21 14.39 -9.88
N GLY A 15 -13.04 14.33 -10.92
CA GLY A 15 -12.62 14.40 -12.31
C GLY A 15 -12.31 13.04 -12.94
N LYS A 16 -11.49 13.04 -14.01
CA LYS A 16 -11.25 11.90 -14.91
C LYS A 16 -10.76 10.62 -14.21
N PHE A 17 -10.06 10.77 -13.09
CA PHE A 17 -9.49 9.65 -12.35
C PHE A 17 -10.15 9.44 -10.98
N SER A 18 -11.42 9.81 -10.89
CA SER A 18 -12.31 9.55 -9.76
C SER A 18 -13.45 8.61 -10.17
N ASP A 19 -14.22 8.14 -9.20
CA ASP A 19 -15.45 7.36 -9.42
C ASP A 19 -16.59 7.98 -8.61
N ALA A 20 -17.02 9.18 -9.04
CA ALA A 20 -18.01 9.95 -8.29
C ALA A 20 -19.35 9.23 -8.14
N ALA A 21 -19.69 8.30 -9.05
CA ALA A 21 -20.92 7.53 -8.99
C ALA A 21 -20.95 6.50 -7.85
N ALA A 22 -19.78 6.10 -7.32
CA ALA A 22 -19.67 5.15 -6.22
C ALA A 22 -19.90 5.76 -4.83
N TRP A 23 -20.02 7.10 -4.72
CA TRP A 23 -20.06 7.81 -3.44
C TRP A 23 -21.26 8.75 -3.34
N ASP A 24 -21.99 8.68 -2.23
CA ASP A 24 -23.02 9.67 -1.90
C ASP A 24 -22.39 11.02 -1.55
N HIS A 25 -21.22 11.00 -0.90
CA HIS A 25 -20.42 12.21 -0.65
C HIS A 25 -18.92 11.94 -0.71
N VAL A 26 -18.19 12.96 -1.20
CA VAL A 26 -16.73 13.00 -1.17
C VAL A 26 -16.28 14.20 -0.36
N TYR A 27 -15.59 13.97 0.77
CA TYR A 27 -15.17 15.01 1.71
C TYR A 27 -13.69 15.42 1.56
N SER A 28 -12.99 14.86 0.57
CA SER A 28 -11.54 15.04 0.37
C SER A 28 -11.13 16.49 0.09
N THR A 29 -9.86 16.79 0.36
CA THR A 29 -9.20 17.99 -0.16
C THR A 29 -8.75 17.80 -1.62
N ASN A 30 -8.60 18.89 -2.37
CA ASN A 30 -8.06 18.89 -3.74
C ASN A 30 -6.56 18.50 -3.84
N ARG A 31 -5.92 18.18 -2.71
CA ARG A 31 -4.53 17.76 -2.62
C ARG A 31 -4.45 16.46 -1.81
N ILE A 32 -3.32 15.77 -1.91
CA ILE A 32 -3.04 14.48 -1.28
C ILE A 32 -1.59 14.49 -0.78
N GLY A 33 -1.28 13.67 0.22
CA GLY A 33 0.05 13.56 0.82
C GLY A 33 0.36 14.65 1.84
N ALA A 34 1.65 14.96 1.96
CA ALA A 34 2.14 16.11 2.73
C ALA A 34 2.31 17.36 1.87
N ILE A 35 2.30 18.53 2.50
CA ILE A 35 2.66 19.77 1.82
C ILE A 35 4.16 19.73 1.52
N PRO A 36 4.58 19.86 0.26
CA PRO A 36 5.99 19.84 -0.09
C PRO A 36 6.71 21.12 0.39
N PRO A 37 8.02 21.07 0.66
CA PRO A 37 8.80 22.25 1.01
C PRO A 37 8.85 23.26 -0.16
N PRO A 38 9.34 24.49 0.07
CA PRO A 38 9.56 25.47 -0.98
C PRO A 38 10.39 24.90 -2.14
N LYS A 39 10.16 25.37 -3.37
CA LYS A 39 10.83 24.83 -4.57
C LYS A 39 12.37 24.86 -4.48
N SER A 40 12.93 25.86 -3.79
CA SER A 40 14.37 26.01 -3.54
C SER A 40 14.95 24.92 -2.63
N GLU A 41 14.11 24.15 -1.95
CA GLU A 41 14.54 23.12 -1.00
C GLU A 41 14.25 21.70 -1.48
N ARG A 42 13.69 21.55 -2.69
CA ARG A 42 13.40 20.24 -3.28
C ARG A 42 14.63 19.67 -3.98
N TYR A 43 14.72 18.34 -3.99
CA TYR A 43 15.79 17.56 -4.63
C TYR A 43 17.20 17.91 -4.12
N ARG A 44 17.34 18.25 -2.83
CA ARG A 44 18.64 18.55 -2.20
C ARG A 44 19.63 17.37 -2.27
N HIS A 45 19.13 16.15 -2.46
CA HIS A 45 19.94 14.95 -2.70
C HIS A 45 20.67 14.93 -4.06
N GLY A 46 20.28 15.76 -5.02
CA GLY A 46 20.96 15.92 -6.31
C GLY A 46 20.74 14.80 -7.33
N LEU A 47 19.87 13.81 -7.05
CA LEU A 47 19.68 12.65 -7.91
C LEU A 47 18.72 12.84 -9.07
N ARG A 48 17.91 13.91 -9.08
CA ARG A 48 16.90 14.15 -10.12
C ARG A 48 17.42 13.97 -11.56
N PRO A 49 18.60 14.50 -11.95
CA PRO A 49 19.15 14.29 -13.31
C PRO A 49 19.43 12.80 -13.64
N LYS A 50 19.72 11.96 -12.64
CA LYS A 50 19.97 10.52 -12.84
C LYS A 50 18.71 9.74 -13.23
N PHE A 51 17.53 10.34 -13.10
CA PHE A 51 16.25 9.69 -13.40
C PHE A 51 15.59 10.23 -14.67
N GLU A 52 16.26 11.05 -15.49
CA GLU A 52 15.64 11.71 -16.65
C GLU A 52 15.01 10.76 -17.67
N SER A 53 15.54 9.53 -17.83
CA SER A 53 14.92 8.50 -18.68
C SER A 53 13.59 7.96 -18.14
N ASN A 54 13.24 8.27 -16.89
CA ASN A 54 11.94 8.05 -16.27
C ASN A 54 11.40 9.39 -15.69
N PRO A 55 10.78 10.24 -16.53
CA PRO A 55 10.35 11.59 -16.14
C PRO A 55 9.38 11.62 -14.95
N ILE A 56 8.56 10.58 -14.81
CA ILE A 56 7.62 10.45 -13.68
C ILE A 56 8.41 10.26 -12.39
N LEU A 57 9.35 9.30 -12.37
CA LEU A 57 10.17 9.06 -11.19
C LEU A 57 11.08 10.26 -10.90
N ALA A 58 11.72 10.86 -11.89
CA ALA A 58 12.54 12.08 -11.70
C ALA A 58 11.78 13.23 -11.04
N ARG A 59 10.47 13.34 -11.27
CA ARG A 59 9.59 14.34 -10.65
C ARG A 59 9.13 13.97 -9.24
N LEU A 60 9.09 12.68 -8.92
CA LEU A 60 8.51 12.18 -7.66
C LEU A 60 9.56 11.76 -6.64
N ILE A 61 10.76 11.39 -7.08
CA ILE A 61 11.84 10.90 -6.21
C ILE A 61 12.48 12.04 -5.43
N ASP A 62 11.83 12.40 -4.35
CA ASP A 62 12.31 13.39 -3.40
C ASP A 62 11.84 13.03 -1.99
N TRP A 63 12.54 13.54 -1.00
CA TRP A 63 12.26 13.30 0.41
C TRP A 63 12.78 14.45 1.24
N GLY A 64 12.20 14.63 2.41
CA GLY A 64 12.72 15.56 3.41
C GLY A 64 11.68 16.00 4.41
N PRO A 65 12.15 16.52 5.56
CA PRO A 65 11.26 17.09 6.56
C PRO A 65 10.60 18.36 6.05
N THR A 66 9.45 18.68 6.65
CA THR A 66 8.76 19.95 6.44
C THR A 66 8.37 20.59 7.77
N ASP A 67 8.24 21.91 7.76
CA ASP A 67 7.89 22.71 8.96
C ASP A 67 6.38 22.94 9.07
N HIS A 68 5.58 22.25 8.26
CA HIS A 68 4.14 22.38 8.30
C HIS A 68 3.55 21.61 9.49
N PRO A 69 2.65 22.22 10.29
CA PRO A 69 1.95 21.49 11.33
C PRO A 69 1.15 20.33 10.71
N ILE A 70 0.96 19.25 11.46
CA ILE A 70 0.32 18.03 10.94
C ILE A 70 -1.05 18.34 10.31
N GLU A 71 -1.82 19.23 10.94
CA GLU A 71 -3.18 19.62 10.57
C GLU A 71 -3.26 20.36 9.25
N ALA A 72 -2.16 20.97 8.80
CA ALA A 72 -2.12 21.64 7.51
C ALA A 72 -2.08 20.64 6.33
N ASN A 73 -1.55 19.44 6.57
CA ASN A 73 -1.25 18.47 5.53
C ASN A 73 -2.53 17.81 4.96
N PRO A 74 -2.60 17.60 3.63
CA PRO A 74 -3.76 16.98 2.99
C PRO A 74 -4.16 15.60 3.52
N ASP A 75 -3.21 14.72 3.82
CA ASP A 75 -3.50 13.40 4.39
C ASP A 75 -4.12 13.51 5.78
N TRP A 76 -3.63 14.42 6.63
CA TRP A 76 -4.25 14.67 7.93
C TRP A 76 -5.66 15.22 7.80
N LYS A 77 -5.90 16.16 6.88
CA LYS A 77 -7.27 16.68 6.62
C LYS A 77 -8.22 15.60 6.13
N THR A 78 -7.70 14.64 5.36
CA THR A 78 -8.46 13.46 4.94
C THR A 78 -8.83 12.59 6.14
N ALA A 79 -7.86 12.28 7.00
CA ALA A 79 -8.13 11.55 8.24
C ALA A 79 -9.12 12.30 9.15
N ASP A 80 -8.99 13.62 9.26
CA ASP A 80 -9.89 14.45 10.07
C ASP A 80 -11.33 14.45 9.54
N GLY A 81 -11.52 14.50 8.22
CA GLY A 81 -12.85 14.36 7.62
C GLY A 81 -13.51 13.02 7.94
N ALA A 82 -12.74 11.92 7.91
CA ALA A 82 -13.21 10.60 8.33
C ALA A 82 -13.55 10.56 9.83
N ALA A 83 -12.67 11.13 10.67
CA ALA A 83 -12.87 11.23 12.11
C ALA A 83 -14.15 12.01 12.46
N GLN A 84 -14.37 13.15 11.82
CA GLN A 84 -15.57 13.96 11.98
C GLN A 84 -16.84 13.23 11.51
N PHE A 85 -16.78 12.45 10.43
CA PHE A 85 -17.92 11.64 10.01
C PHE A 85 -18.29 10.59 11.06
N LEU A 86 -17.29 9.93 11.65
CA LEU A 86 -17.50 8.91 12.67
C LEU A 86 -18.12 9.48 13.95
N GLN A 87 -17.96 10.77 14.27
CA GLN A 87 -18.60 11.39 15.43
C GLN A 87 -20.08 11.74 15.23
N ARG A 88 -20.61 11.60 14.01
CA ARG A 88 -22.01 11.91 13.72
C ARG A 88 -22.94 10.77 14.13
N ASP A 89 -24.18 11.13 14.43
CA ASP A 89 -25.26 10.17 14.44
C ASP A 89 -25.62 9.78 13.00
N HIS A 90 -25.85 8.49 12.79
CA HIS A 90 -26.20 7.94 11.48
C HIS A 90 -27.49 7.15 11.59
N ASP A 91 -28.52 7.57 10.84
CA ASP A 91 -29.84 6.92 10.83
C ASP A 91 -29.89 5.65 9.96
N GLN A 92 -28.81 5.35 9.24
CA GLN A 92 -28.65 4.19 8.38
C GLN A 92 -27.22 3.64 8.45
N PRO A 93 -26.99 2.37 8.08
CA PRO A 93 -25.62 1.83 7.96
C PRO A 93 -24.77 2.66 7.00
N PHE A 94 -23.46 2.66 7.19
CA PHE A 94 -22.53 3.40 6.34
C PHE A 94 -21.37 2.54 5.81
N PHE A 95 -20.75 3.02 4.74
CA PHE A 95 -19.45 2.63 4.24
C PHE A 95 -18.57 3.88 4.19
N LEU A 96 -17.44 3.87 4.90
CA LEU A 96 -16.50 4.98 4.96
C LEU A 96 -15.17 4.58 4.34
N GLY A 97 -14.81 5.23 3.23
CA GLY A 97 -13.48 5.17 2.65
C GLY A 97 -12.62 6.35 3.12
N CYS A 98 -11.40 6.05 3.55
CA CYS A 98 -10.37 7.03 3.89
C CYS A 98 -9.05 6.63 3.22
N GLY A 99 -8.71 7.28 2.10
CA GLY A 99 -7.52 6.99 1.32
C GLY A 99 -6.35 7.89 1.70
N ILE A 100 -5.42 7.38 2.50
CA ILE A 100 -4.17 8.08 2.81
C ILE A 100 -3.20 7.94 1.63
N TYR A 101 -2.51 9.01 1.25
CA TYR A 101 -1.63 8.99 0.08
C TYR A 101 -0.24 8.47 0.38
N LEU A 102 0.34 8.89 1.51
CA LEU A 102 1.61 8.38 1.98
C LEU A 102 1.50 6.88 2.30
N PRO A 103 2.57 6.09 2.09
CA PRO A 103 3.96 6.50 1.78
C PRO A 103 4.25 6.67 0.27
N HIS A 104 3.27 6.96 -0.58
CA HIS A 104 3.57 7.26 -1.97
C HIS A 104 4.50 8.49 -2.07
N LEU A 105 5.49 8.42 -2.97
CA LEU A 105 6.40 9.52 -3.29
C LEU A 105 5.68 10.84 -3.64
N PRO A 106 6.27 12.02 -3.38
CA PRO A 106 7.53 12.23 -2.67
C PRO A 106 7.38 12.02 -1.16
N TRP A 107 8.44 11.55 -0.51
CA TRP A 107 8.45 11.25 0.93
C TRP A 107 8.73 12.51 1.77
N TYR A 108 7.77 13.42 1.74
CA TYR A 108 7.75 14.55 2.67
C TYR A 108 6.88 14.21 3.88
N ALA A 109 7.33 14.61 5.06
CA ALA A 109 6.57 14.52 6.29
C ALA A 109 7.02 15.63 7.26
N PRO A 110 6.18 16.05 8.21
CA PRO A 110 6.60 16.97 9.28
C PRO A 110 7.85 16.45 10.01
N GLN A 111 8.76 17.35 10.41
CA GLN A 111 10.08 17.03 11.00
C GLN A 111 10.00 15.95 12.11
N LYS A 112 9.00 16.05 12.99
CA LYS A 112 8.81 15.09 14.10
C LYS A 112 8.75 13.62 13.67
N PHE A 113 8.37 13.32 12.42
CA PHE A 113 8.35 11.95 11.89
C PHE A 113 9.70 11.50 11.35
N PHE A 114 10.55 12.42 10.90
CA PHE A 114 11.96 12.12 10.62
C PHE A 114 12.73 11.87 11.91
N ASP A 115 12.40 12.60 12.99
CA ASP A 115 13.03 12.43 14.30
C ASP A 115 12.76 11.05 14.93
N LEU A 116 11.70 10.34 14.50
CA LEU A 116 11.43 8.95 14.90
C LEU A 116 12.39 7.94 14.26
N HIS A 117 13.07 8.33 13.17
CA HIS A 117 13.97 7.47 12.40
C HIS A 117 15.33 8.15 12.23
N PRO A 118 16.16 8.29 13.29
CA PRO A 118 17.51 8.83 13.16
C PRO A 118 18.31 8.10 12.07
N LEU A 119 19.05 8.84 11.25
CA LEU A 119 19.68 8.30 10.03
C LEU A 119 20.72 7.21 10.35
N GLU A 120 21.38 7.33 11.49
CA GLU A 120 22.30 6.35 12.05
C GLU A 120 21.65 4.99 12.31
N ASP A 121 20.38 5.00 12.76
CA ASP A 121 19.59 3.82 13.13
C ASP A 121 18.86 3.19 11.94
N VAL A 122 18.78 3.91 10.81
CA VAL A 122 18.13 3.40 9.59
C VAL A 122 18.87 2.17 9.06
N VAL A 123 18.15 1.04 9.06
CA VAL A 123 18.57 -0.22 8.47
C VAL A 123 18.18 -0.23 6.99
N LEU A 124 19.16 -0.41 6.12
CA LEU A 124 18.91 -0.59 4.70
C LEU A 124 18.30 -1.98 4.44
N PRO A 125 17.40 -2.10 3.47
CA PRO A 125 16.86 -3.40 3.13
C PRO A 125 17.95 -4.27 2.49
N PRO A 126 17.86 -5.60 2.65
CA PRO A 126 18.92 -6.51 2.23
C PRO A 126 19.07 -6.51 0.71
N HIS A 127 20.32 -6.56 0.24
CA HIS A 127 20.65 -6.51 -1.18
C HIS A 127 21.71 -7.54 -1.54
N LYS A 128 21.44 -8.32 -2.59
CA LYS A 128 22.35 -9.27 -3.21
C LYS A 128 22.81 -8.71 -4.57
N PRO A 129 24.11 -8.44 -4.79
CA PRO A 129 24.58 -7.80 -6.04
C PRO A 129 24.29 -8.56 -7.33
N ASP A 130 24.34 -9.89 -7.27
CA ASP A 130 24.16 -10.86 -8.35
C ASP A 130 22.73 -11.46 -8.36
N ASP A 131 21.78 -10.81 -7.66
CA ASP A 131 20.37 -11.21 -7.56
C ASP A 131 19.61 -11.24 -8.90
N PHE A 132 20.18 -10.64 -9.93
CA PHE A 132 19.60 -10.71 -11.27
C PHE A 132 20.19 -11.84 -12.11
N ASP A 133 21.24 -12.56 -11.70
CA ASP A 133 21.94 -13.47 -12.62
C ASP A 133 21.03 -14.60 -13.13
N ASP A 134 20.18 -15.15 -12.25
CA ASP A 134 19.19 -16.20 -12.50
C ASP A 134 17.79 -15.69 -12.89
N VAL A 135 17.62 -14.36 -13.00
CA VAL A 135 16.36 -13.72 -13.41
C VAL A 135 16.26 -13.66 -14.95
N PRO A 136 15.15 -14.09 -15.57
CA PRO A 136 14.94 -13.99 -17.01
C PRO A 136 15.01 -12.56 -17.54
N ALA A 137 15.25 -12.38 -18.84
CA ALA A 137 15.37 -11.07 -19.46
C ALA A 137 14.15 -10.16 -19.22
N THR A 138 12.93 -10.72 -19.20
CA THR A 138 11.70 -9.96 -18.91
C THR A 138 11.66 -9.48 -17.46
N GLY A 139 12.00 -10.36 -16.49
CA GLY A 139 12.15 -10.01 -15.08
C GLY A 139 13.22 -8.93 -14.87
N LYS A 140 14.39 -9.06 -15.50
CA LYS A 140 15.47 -8.05 -15.49
C LYS A 140 15.01 -6.68 -15.98
N ARG A 141 14.07 -6.62 -16.94
CA ARG A 141 13.47 -5.37 -17.43
C ARG A 141 12.41 -4.80 -16.48
N MET A 142 11.76 -5.64 -15.67
CA MET A 142 10.92 -5.18 -14.55
C MET A 142 11.78 -4.65 -13.42
N GLY A 143 12.89 -5.33 -13.10
CA GLY A 143 13.97 -4.81 -12.29
C GLY A 143 14.49 -3.50 -12.89
N GLU A 144 14.84 -2.54 -12.04
CA GLU A 144 15.04 -1.16 -12.52
C GLU A 144 16.50 -0.79 -12.67
N ARG A 145 16.87 -0.25 -13.84
CA ARG A 145 18.20 0.33 -14.10
C ARG A 145 18.58 1.45 -13.13
N HIS A 146 17.57 2.13 -12.58
CA HIS A 146 17.73 3.25 -11.68
C HIS A 146 18.01 2.87 -10.21
N VAL A 147 17.82 1.61 -9.82
CA VAL A 147 18.09 1.18 -8.44
C VAL A 147 19.54 1.45 -8.05
N LYS A 148 20.48 1.26 -9.00
CA LYS A 148 21.89 1.60 -8.83
C LYS A 148 22.11 3.08 -8.54
N HIS A 149 21.34 3.98 -9.15
CA HIS A 149 21.46 5.42 -8.90
C HIS A 149 21.16 5.78 -7.44
N ILE A 150 20.24 5.08 -6.78
CA ILE A 150 19.99 5.24 -5.34
C ILE A 150 21.12 4.59 -4.54
N ARG A 151 21.41 3.31 -4.76
CA ARG A 151 22.40 2.55 -3.96
C ARG A 151 23.79 3.17 -3.97
N GLU A 152 24.25 3.62 -5.14
CA GLU A 152 25.61 4.14 -5.34
C GLU A 152 25.72 5.65 -5.08
N SER A 153 24.62 6.33 -4.73
CA SER A 153 24.64 7.79 -4.49
C SER A 153 25.18 8.22 -3.13
N GLY A 154 25.28 7.30 -2.17
CA GLY A 154 25.44 7.65 -0.76
C GLY A 154 24.15 8.17 -0.11
N LYS A 155 23.01 8.18 -0.82
CA LYS A 155 21.72 8.72 -0.35
C LYS A 155 20.66 7.64 -0.08
N TRP A 156 21.02 6.37 -0.18
CA TRP A 156 20.06 5.28 0.01
C TRP A 156 19.45 5.28 1.42
N LYS A 157 20.26 5.50 2.47
CA LYS A 157 19.76 5.61 3.84
C LYS A 157 18.75 6.77 3.99
N GLU A 158 19.00 7.91 3.35
CA GLU A 158 18.09 9.06 3.39
C GLU A 158 16.76 8.75 2.68
N ALA A 159 16.80 8.03 1.56
CA ALA A 159 15.60 7.59 0.85
C ALA A 159 14.75 6.63 1.72
N VAL A 160 15.40 5.65 2.37
CA VAL A 160 14.74 4.74 3.31
C VAL A 160 14.18 5.50 4.52
N GLN A 161 14.94 6.43 5.10
CA GLN A 161 14.48 7.31 6.18
C GLN A 161 13.22 8.09 5.77
N GLY A 162 13.24 8.69 4.58
CA GLY A 162 12.09 9.41 4.05
C GLY A 162 10.85 8.51 3.95
N CYS A 163 11.00 7.30 3.40
CA CYS A 163 9.90 6.34 3.34
C CYS A 163 9.35 6.01 4.73
N LEU A 164 10.21 5.69 5.70
CA LEU A 164 9.82 5.38 7.08
C LEU A 164 9.13 6.54 7.79
N ALA A 165 9.60 7.78 7.56
CA ALA A 165 8.96 8.98 8.09
C ALA A 165 7.58 9.22 7.47
N ALA A 166 7.44 8.99 6.15
CA ALA A 166 6.16 9.05 5.46
C ALA A 166 5.18 7.98 5.95
N ASP A 167 5.66 6.75 6.17
CA ASP A 167 4.89 5.65 6.79
C ASP A 167 4.41 6.03 8.19
N SER A 168 5.28 6.61 9.01
CA SER A 168 4.92 7.03 10.38
C SER A 168 3.91 8.17 10.39
N PHE A 169 3.96 9.06 9.40
CA PHE A 169 2.92 10.07 9.25
C PHE A 169 1.59 9.47 8.79
N ALA A 170 1.62 8.50 7.86
CA ALA A 170 0.43 7.76 7.45
C ALA A 170 -0.19 6.99 8.63
N ASP A 171 0.63 6.35 9.47
CA ASP A 171 0.20 5.66 10.69
C ASP A 171 -0.48 6.62 11.68
N ALA A 172 0.08 7.82 11.88
CA ALA A 172 -0.56 8.84 12.72
C ALA A 172 -1.93 9.29 12.18
N CYS A 173 -2.10 9.35 10.84
CA CYS A 173 -3.39 9.62 10.22
C CYS A 173 -4.40 8.48 10.47
N VAL A 174 -3.96 7.22 10.36
CA VAL A 174 -4.79 6.06 10.71
C VAL A 174 -5.18 6.09 12.19
N GLY A 175 -4.23 6.38 13.08
CA GLY A 175 -4.47 6.53 14.52
C GLY A 175 -5.55 7.56 14.83
N HIS A 176 -5.53 8.72 14.18
CA HIS A 176 -6.56 9.76 14.34
C HIS A 176 -7.97 9.25 14.01
N VAL A 177 -8.13 8.49 12.91
CA VAL A 177 -9.42 7.90 12.52
C VAL A 177 -9.87 6.83 13.51
N LEU A 178 -8.95 5.95 13.94
CA LEU A 178 -9.26 4.87 14.88
C LEU A 178 -9.62 5.40 16.27
N ASP A 179 -8.96 6.45 16.73
CA ASP A 179 -9.28 7.13 18.00
C ASP A 179 -10.66 7.77 17.96
N ALA A 180 -11.04 8.36 16.82
CA ALA A 180 -12.40 8.87 16.61
C ALA A 180 -13.42 7.73 16.62
N LEU A 181 -13.17 6.63 15.89
CA LEU A 181 -14.05 5.45 15.93
C LEU A 181 -14.22 4.93 17.35
N LYS A 182 -13.14 4.82 18.14
CA LYS A 182 -13.18 4.34 19.52
C LYS A 182 -14.06 5.21 20.44
N LYS A 183 -14.12 6.51 20.17
CA LYS A 183 -14.91 7.49 20.93
C LYS A 183 -16.35 7.64 20.40
N SER A 184 -16.66 7.07 19.24
CA SER A 184 -17.98 7.20 18.62
C SER A 184 -18.99 6.17 19.14
N PRO A 185 -20.30 6.40 18.95
CA PRO A 185 -21.32 5.38 19.22
C PRO A 185 -21.20 4.13 18.32
N HIS A 186 -20.40 4.19 17.24
CA HIS A 186 -20.29 3.14 16.23
C HIS A 186 -19.18 2.11 16.49
N LYS A 187 -18.36 2.32 17.53
CA LYS A 187 -17.15 1.52 17.84
C LYS A 187 -17.37 0.01 17.91
N ASP A 188 -18.53 -0.42 18.43
CA ASP A 188 -18.84 -1.83 18.65
C ASP A 188 -19.59 -2.50 17.47
N ASN A 189 -19.84 -1.74 16.40
CA ASN A 189 -20.63 -2.16 15.23
C ASN A 189 -19.98 -1.76 13.90
N THR A 190 -18.67 -1.51 13.87
CA THR A 190 -17.94 -1.12 12.66
C THR A 190 -16.86 -2.14 12.33
N ILE A 191 -16.93 -2.73 11.13
CA ILE A 191 -15.81 -3.50 10.57
C ILE A 191 -14.76 -2.51 10.10
N VAL A 192 -13.51 -2.69 10.52
CA VAL A 192 -12.39 -1.88 10.04
C VAL A 192 -11.49 -2.74 9.16
N VAL A 193 -11.16 -2.23 7.98
CA VAL A 193 -10.20 -2.85 7.07
C VAL A 193 -9.10 -1.81 6.79
N LEU A 194 -7.85 -2.17 7.09
CA LEU A 194 -6.67 -1.40 6.71
C LEU A 194 -5.89 -2.22 5.68
N TRP A 195 -5.61 -1.64 4.50
CA TRP A 195 -4.85 -2.31 3.46
C TRP A 195 -4.01 -1.34 2.63
N GLY A 196 -2.99 -1.86 1.95
CA GLY A 196 -2.24 -1.15 0.90
C GLY A 196 -2.66 -1.61 -0.50
N ASP A 197 -2.61 -0.71 -1.49
CA ASP A 197 -2.95 -0.99 -2.90
C ASP A 197 -1.86 -1.78 -3.63
N HIS A 198 -0.59 -1.50 -3.30
CA HIS A 198 0.58 -2.25 -3.74
C HIS A 198 1.76 -2.01 -2.76
N GLY A 199 2.81 -2.82 -2.87
CA GLY A 199 4.07 -2.57 -2.17
C GLY A 199 4.96 -1.56 -2.92
N TYR A 200 6.15 -1.27 -2.38
CA TYR A 200 7.12 -0.39 -3.01
C TYR A 200 8.53 -0.82 -2.62
N ASP A 201 9.39 -0.99 -3.61
CA ASP A 201 10.80 -1.33 -3.43
C ASP A 201 11.60 -0.03 -3.29
N VAL A 202 12.43 0.07 -2.24
CA VAL A 202 13.20 1.29 -1.91
C VAL A 202 14.70 1.10 -2.13
N GLY A 203 15.10 0.06 -2.85
CA GLY A 203 16.48 -0.14 -3.31
C GLY A 203 16.94 -1.60 -3.37
N GLU A 204 16.11 -2.56 -2.98
CA GLU A 204 16.41 -3.99 -2.98
C GLU A 204 16.67 -4.50 -4.40
N LYS A 205 15.60 -4.54 -5.21
CA LYS A 205 15.62 -4.92 -6.63
C LYS A 205 15.25 -3.73 -7.53
N LYS A 206 14.61 -2.69 -6.98
CA LYS A 206 14.01 -1.57 -7.71
C LYS A 206 13.90 -0.31 -6.84
N ILE A 207 13.54 0.82 -7.45
CA ILE A 207 13.02 2.00 -6.73
C ILE A 207 11.62 2.32 -7.28
N GLY A 208 10.62 1.54 -6.85
CA GLY A 208 9.33 1.51 -7.53
C GLY A 208 8.46 0.27 -7.24
N LYS A 209 7.33 0.21 -7.94
CA LYS A 209 6.27 -0.80 -7.71
C LYS A 209 5.92 -1.68 -8.90
N MET A 210 6.47 -1.38 -10.08
CA MET A 210 6.13 -2.06 -11.32
C MET A 210 6.94 -3.35 -11.48
N ALA A 211 6.63 -4.34 -10.65
CA ALA A 211 7.22 -5.68 -10.64
C ALA A 211 6.25 -6.72 -10.04
N LEU A 212 6.59 -8.00 -10.14
CA LEU A 212 5.79 -9.13 -9.64
C LEU A 212 6.36 -9.78 -8.37
N TRP A 213 7.49 -9.32 -7.84
CA TRP A 213 8.06 -9.82 -6.58
C TRP A 213 7.22 -9.41 -5.35
N GLU A 214 7.40 -10.09 -4.21
CA GLU A 214 6.62 -9.87 -2.98
C GLU A 214 6.77 -8.43 -2.46
N GLN A 215 7.93 -7.80 -2.63
CA GLN A 215 8.17 -6.41 -2.23
C GLN A 215 7.16 -5.42 -2.84
N THR A 216 6.65 -5.71 -4.04
CA THR A 216 5.68 -4.84 -4.74
C THR A 216 4.25 -5.37 -4.72
N THR A 217 4.05 -6.65 -4.36
CA THR A 217 2.76 -7.33 -4.49
C THR A 217 2.15 -7.76 -3.17
N ARG A 218 2.95 -7.91 -2.11
CA ARG A 218 2.49 -8.25 -0.76
C ARG A 218 2.27 -6.96 0.03
N THR A 219 1.01 -6.66 0.34
CA THR A 219 0.61 -5.45 1.07
C THR A 219 0.12 -5.78 2.47
N PRO A 220 0.12 -4.79 3.40
CA PRO A 220 -0.58 -4.97 4.66
C PRO A 220 -2.07 -5.23 4.40
N LEU A 221 -2.66 -6.13 5.18
CA LEU A 221 -4.10 -6.32 5.28
C LEU A 221 -4.44 -6.68 6.73
N ILE A 222 -5.17 -5.78 7.40
CA ILE A 222 -5.66 -5.96 8.76
C ILE A 222 -7.17 -5.79 8.74
N ILE A 223 -7.89 -6.77 9.28
CA ILE A 223 -9.36 -6.75 9.39
C ILE A 223 -9.73 -6.86 10.86
N HIS A 224 -10.38 -5.84 11.39
CA HIS A 224 -11.04 -5.88 12.69
C HIS A 224 -12.53 -6.15 12.48
N LEU A 225 -12.97 -7.31 12.97
CA LEU A 225 -14.38 -7.65 13.11
C LEU A 225 -14.79 -7.43 14.56
N PRO A 226 -15.83 -6.63 14.86
CA PRO A 226 -16.31 -6.45 16.23
C PRO A 226 -16.73 -7.77 16.88
N ALA A 227 -16.55 -7.87 18.20
CA ALA A 227 -16.94 -9.08 18.95
C ALA A 227 -18.43 -9.43 18.80
N LYS A 228 -19.31 -8.41 18.72
CA LYS A 228 -20.74 -8.58 18.47
C LYS A 228 -21.07 -9.23 17.13
N MET A 229 -20.15 -9.14 16.17
CA MET A 229 -20.26 -9.76 14.83
C MET A 229 -19.47 -11.08 14.73
N GLY A 230 -19.07 -11.67 15.87
CA GLY A 230 -18.32 -12.93 15.90
C GLY A 230 -16.81 -12.77 15.70
N GLY A 231 -16.29 -11.55 15.83
CA GLY A 231 -14.85 -11.29 15.84
C GLY A 231 -14.18 -11.67 17.16
N SER A 232 -12.84 -11.59 17.18
CA SER A 232 -12.03 -11.91 18.37
C SER A 232 -11.35 -10.64 18.89
N PRO A 233 -11.37 -10.39 20.22
CA PRO A 233 -10.63 -9.26 20.81
C PRO A 233 -9.11 -9.49 20.79
N LYS A 234 -8.65 -10.73 20.58
CA LYS A 234 -7.23 -11.07 20.47
C LYS A 234 -6.82 -11.02 19.00
N ALA A 235 -5.79 -10.22 18.70
CA ALA A 235 -5.16 -10.23 17.40
C ALA A 235 -4.65 -11.63 17.05
N LYS A 236 -4.83 -12.04 15.80
CA LYS A 236 -4.38 -13.32 15.27
C LYS A 236 -3.74 -13.09 13.91
N THR A 237 -2.73 -13.88 13.58
CA THR A 237 -2.05 -13.84 12.28
C THR A 237 -2.63 -14.89 11.33
N CYS A 238 -2.77 -14.52 10.06
CA CYS A 238 -3.16 -15.42 8.96
C CYS A 238 -1.99 -15.51 7.98
N THR A 239 -1.59 -16.72 7.62
CA THR A 239 -0.51 -16.97 6.64
C THR A 239 -1.04 -17.43 5.28
N ARG A 240 -2.37 -17.45 5.09
CA ARG A 240 -3.00 -17.85 3.84
C ARG A 240 -2.88 -16.72 2.81
N PRO A 241 -2.48 -17.00 1.55
CA PRO A 241 -2.47 -15.99 0.51
C PRO A 241 -3.90 -15.59 0.15
N VAL A 242 -4.17 -14.29 0.14
CA VAL A 242 -5.46 -13.72 -0.25
C VAL A 242 -5.23 -12.61 -1.27
N SER A 243 -6.26 -12.28 -2.04
CA SER A 243 -6.23 -11.20 -3.03
C SER A 243 -6.98 -9.97 -2.51
N LEU A 244 -6.61 -8.77 -2.96
CA LEU A 244 -7.43 -7.58 -2.70
C LEU A 244 -8.83 -7.69 -3.35
N LEU A 245 -8.99 -8.52 -4.39
CA LEU A 245 -10.30 -8.83 -4.98
C LEU A 245 -11.23 -9.57 -4.01
N ASP A 246 -10.67 -10.23 -2.99
CA ASP A 246 -11.42 -10.97 -1.98
C ASP A 246 -12.12 -10.02 -0.98
N LEU A 247 -11.69 -8.75 -0.88
CA LEU A 247 -12.22 -7.79 0.09
C LEU A 247 -13.69 -7.47 -0.15
N TYR A 248 -14.09 -7.19 -1.38
CA TYR A 248 -15.48 -6.84 -1.69
C TYR A 248 -16.48 -7.97 -1.34
N PRO A 249 -16.32 -9.22 -1.81
CA PRO A 249 -17.20 -10.32 -1.40
C PRO A 249 -17.11 -10.62 0.10
N THR A 250 -15.97 -10.39 0.75
CA THR A 250 -15.83 -10.53 2.21
C THR A 250 -16.69 -9.52 2.96
N LEU A 251 -16.71 -8.26 2.53
CA LEU A 251 -17.53 -7.23 3.17
C LEU A 251 -19.02 -7.49 2.95
N LEU A 252 -19.43 -8.01 1.78
CA LEU A 252 -20.81 -8.43 1.55
C LEU A 252 -21.22 -9.53 2.54
N ASP A 253 -20.41 -10.59 2.68
CA ASP A 253 -20.63 -11.69 3.61
C ASP A 253 -20.70 -11.22 5.08
N LEU A 254 -19.70 -10.48 5.54
CA LEU A 254 -19.63 -10.00 6.93
C LEU A 254 -20.77 -9.03 7.28
N CYS A 255 -21.29 -8.28 6.31
CA CYS A 255 -22.44 -7.38 6.50
C CYS A 255 -23.80 -8.06 6.25
N GLY A 256 -23.83 -9.33 5.83
CA GLY A 256 -25.07 -10.04 5.50
C GLY A 256 -25.79 -9.48 4.26
N LEU A 257 -25.04 -8.87 3.33
CA LEU A 257 -25.56 -8.34 2.08
C LEU A 257 -25.62 -9.44 0.99
N PRO A 258 -26.49 -9.29 -0.02
CA PRO A 258 -26.55 -10.22 -1.14
C PRO A 258 -25.22 -10.34 -1.86
N GLU A 259 -24.87 -11.56 -2.25
CA GLU A 259 -23.69 -11.82 -3.09
C GLU A 259 -23.82 -11.13 -4.46
N ASN A 260 -22.71 -10.62 -4.97
CA ASN A 260 -22.62 -10.16 -6.36
C ASN A 260 -22.00 -11.26 -7.23
N PRO A 261 -22.78 -11.94 -8.11
CA PRO A 261 -22.27 -13.04 -8.93
C PRO A 261 -21.23 -12.62 -9.97
N LYS A 262 -21.02 -11.31 -10.16
CA LYS A 262 -19.96 -10.77 -11.04
C LYS A 262 -18.59 -10.66 -10.33
N ASN A 263 -18.52 -10.92 -9.02
CA ASN A 263 -17.27 -10.86 -8.29
C ASN A 263 -16.37 -12.04 -8.65
N GLU A 264 -15.11 -11.77 -8.99
CA GLU A 264 -14.10 -12.81 -9.27
C GLU A 264 -13.28 -13.20 -8.02
N GLY A 265 -13.37 -12.38 -6.96
CA GLY A 265 -12.80 -12.67 -5.64
C GLY A 265 -13.64 -13.65 -4.82
N ARG A 266 -13.11 -14.09 -3.68
CA ARG A 266 -13.75 -15.05 -2.78
C ARG A 266 -13.84 -14.46 -1.38
N SER A 267 -14.95 -14.67 -0.69
CA SER A 267 -15.06 -14.23 0.71
C SER A 267 -13.99 -14.93 1.58
N ILE A 268 -13.13 -14.13 2.21
CA ILE A 268 -12.17 -14.56 3.25
C ILE A 268 -12.78 -14.44 4.65
N ALA A 269 -14.09 -14.20 4.80
CA ALA A 269 -14.76 -14.16 6.10
C ALA A 269 -14.51 -15.42 6.97
N PRO A 270 -14.40 -16.65 6.42
CA PRO A 270 -13.97 -17.82 7.19
C PRO A 270 -12.58 -17.65 7.82
N LEU A 271 -11.64 -17.00 7.12
CA LEU A 271 -10.29 -16.72 7.63
C LEU A 271 -10.29 -15.57 8.63
N VAL A 272 -11.16 -14.57 8.47
CA VAL A 272 -11.35 -13.50 9.46
C VAL A 272 -11.78 -14.09 10.82
N ARG A 273 -12.71 -15.06 10.80
CA ARG A 273 -13.18 -15.73 12.03
C ARG A 273 -12.19 -16.78 12.54
N ASN A 274 -11.56 -17.53 11.64
CA ASN A 274 -10.57 -18.56 11.95
C ASN A 274 -9.34 -18.47 11.01
N PRO A 275 -8.28 -17.74 11.41
CA PRO A 275 -7.07 -17.57 10.59
C PRO A 275 -6.29 -18.86 10.27
N LYS A 276 -6.56 -19.95 11.00
CA LYS A 276 -5.97 -21.28 10.75
C LYS A 276 -6.84 -22.15 9.84
N GLY A 277 -7.97 -21.62 9.36
CA GLY A 277 -8.89 -22.31 8.47
C GLY A 277 -8.22 -22.79 7.19
N LYS A 278 -8.87 -23.76 6.53
CA LYS A 278 -8.45 -24.24 5.21
C LYS A 278 -8.72 -23.14 4.18
N TRP A 279 -7.74 -22.88 3.33
CA TRP A 279 -7.85 -21.94 2.21
C TRP A 279 -7.13 -22.53 1.00
N PRO A 280 -7.85 -23.20 0.08
CA PRO A 280 -7.23 -23.94 -1.01
C PRO A 280 -6.88 -23.05 -2.22
N TYR A 281 -7.02 -21.73 -2.12
CA TYR A 281 -6.88 -20.81 -3.24
C TYR A 281 -5.53 -20.08 -3.19
N PRO A 282 -4.83 -19.96 -4.33
CA PRO A 282 -3.71 -19.04 -4.44
C PRO A 282 -4.20 -17.61 -4.69
N ALA A 283 -3.33 -16.63 -4.46
CA ALA A 283 -3.50 -15.28 -4.99
C ALA A 283 -2.92 -15.21 -6.41
N VAL A 284 -3.63 -14.53 -7.32
CA VAL A 284 -3.18 -14.29 -8.70
C VAL A 284 -2.89 -12.80 -8.84
N ILE A 285 -1.70 -12.48 -9.34
CA ILE A 285 -1.22 -11.12 -9.58
C ILE A 285 -0.98 -10.95 -11.06
N THR A 286 -1.37 -9.80 -11.63
CA THR A 286 -1.18 -9.50 -13.04
C THR A 286 -0.49 -8.15 -13.22
N LEU A 287 0.53 -8.11 -14.07
CA LEU A 287 1.23 -6.91 -14.48
C LEU A 287 1.39 -6.92 -16.01
N SER A 288 0.53 -6.17 -16.69
CA SER A 288 0.42 -6.20 -18.16
C SER A 288 0.65 -4.84 -18.83
N PRO A 289 1.80 -4.17 -18.60
CA PRO A 289 2.06 -2.89 -19.26
C PRO A 289 2.30 -3.09 -20.77
N HIS A 290 1.84 -2.13 -21.58
CA HIS A 290 1.88 -2.23 -23.05
C HIS A 290 3.29 -2.50 -23.62
N TRP A 291 4.36 -2.07 -22.94
CA TRP A 291 5.75 -2.28 -23.37
C TRP A 291 6.34 -3.65 -23.00
N LEU A 292 5.73 -4.37 -22.06
CA LEU A 292 6.26 -5.64 -21.54
C LEU A 292 5.35 -6.85 -21.85
N GLY A 293 4.09 -6.61 -22.25
CA GLY A 293 3.12 -7.66 -22.51
C GLY A 293 2.47 -8.17 -21.22
N PRO A 294 1.61 -9.19 -21.30
CA PRO A 294 0.94 -9.76 -20.15
C PRO A 294 1.91 -10.60 -19.32
N ASN A 295 1.99 -10.33 -18.02
CA ASN A 295 2.81 -11.11 -17.09
C ASN A 295 1.98 -11.40 -15.85
N HIS A 296 2.16 -12.58 -15.29
CA HIS A 296 1.34 -13.06 -14.19
C HIS A 296 2.20 -13.69 -13.12
N ALA A 297 1.72 -13.62 -11.88
CA ALA A 297 2.27 -14.40 -10.79
C ALA A 297 1.16 -15.13 -10.03
N VAL A 298 1.51 -16.29 -9.49
CA VAL A 298 0.64 -17.11 -8.64
C VAL A 298 1.35 -17.31 -7.31
N ARG A 299 0.74 -16.81 -6.24
CA ARG A 299 1.24 -16.97 -4.88
C ARG A 299 0.38 -17.98 -4.11
N SER A 300 0.94 -19.16 -3.88
CA SER A 300 0.38 -20.17 -2.98
C SER A 300 0.86 -19.94 -1.53
N GLU A 301 0.64 -20.86 -0.60
CA GLU A 301 1.28 -20.75 0.73
C GLU A 301 2.80 -20.95 0.64
N ARG A 302 3.23 -21.92 -0.17
CA ARG A 302 4.63 -22.37 -0.21
C ARG A 302 5.47 -21.68 -1.29
N PHE A 303 4.87 -21.48 -2.46
CA PHE A 303 5.59 -20.98 -3.64
C PHE A 303 5.04 -19.66 -4.15
N HIS A 304 5.93 -18.86 -4.72
CA HIS A 304 5.62 -17.72 -5.59
C HIS A 304 6.16 -18.05 -6.97
N TYR A 305 5.26 -18.17 -7.95
CA TYR A 305 5.60 -18.45 -9.34
C TYR A 305 5.31 -17.24 -10.21
N ILE A 306 6.23 -16.85 -11.09
CA ILE A 306 6.09 -15.74 -12.03
C ILE A 306 6.26 -16.28 -13.45
N HIS A 307 5.32 -15.96 -14.33
CA HIS A 307 5.37 -16.28 -15.75
C HIS A 307 5.32 -15.02 -16.59
N TYR A 308 6.32 -14.87 -17.46
CA TYR A 308 6.44 -13.73 -18.37
C TYR A 308 5.88 -14.07 -19.75
N GLY A 309 4.89 -13.31 -20.24
CA GLY A 309 4.27 -13.60 -21.53
C GLY A 309 5.19 -13.46 -22.75
N LYS A 310 6.38 -12.86 -22.57
CA LYS A 310 7.45 -12.78 -23.59
C LYS A 310 8.57 -13.82 -23.37
N GLY A 311 8.36 -14.78 -22.47
CA GLY A 311 9.30 -15.85 -22.14
C GLY A 311 10.07 -15.61 -20.84
N GLY A 312 10.39 -16.72 -20.17
CA GLY A 312 11.03 -16.77 -18.87
C GLY A 312 10.05 -17.02 -17.74
N GLU A 313 10.53 -17.69 -16.70
CA GLU A 313 9.77 -18.06 -15.52
C GLU A 313 10.64 -17.86 -14.28
N GLU A 314 10.01 -17.55 -13.16
CA GLU A 314 10.66 -17.54 -11.85
C GLU A 314 9.85 -18.35 -10.83
N LEU A 315 10.52 -19.15 -10.01
CA LEU A 315 9.88 -19.94 -8.96
C LEU A 315 10.65 -19.80 -7.64
N TYR A 316 9.96 -19.36 -6.59
CA TYR A 316 10.56 -19.15 -5.27
C TYR A 316 9.82 -19.92 -4.18
N GLU A 317 10.55 -20.65 -3.33
CA GLU A 317 10.01 -21.24 -2.09
C GLU A 317 10.06 -20.20 -0.97
N VAL A 318 9.00 -19.40 -0.84
CA VAL A 318 8.98 -18.15 -0.06
C VAL A 318 9.34 -18.31 1.42
N ALA A 319 9.02 -19.45 2.04
CA ALA A 319 9.36 -19.70 3.44
C ALA A 319 10.88 -19.86 3.66
N LYS A 320 11.61 -20.33 2.64
CA LYS A 320 13.07 -20.52 2.69
C LYS A 320 13.84 -19.39 2.03
N ASP A 321 13.20 -18.72 1.07
CA ASP A 321 13.75 -17.60 0.31
C ASP A 321 12.80 -16.39 0.38
N PRO A 322 12.74 -15.70 1.53
CA PRO A 322 11.83 -14.57 1.73
C PRO A 322 12.21 -13.34 0.90
N HIS A 323 13.42 -13.31 0.33
CA HIS A 323 13.91 -12.21 -0.51
C HIS A 323 13.82 -12.50 -2.01
N GLN A 324 13.44 -13.73 -2.38
CA GLN A 324 13.33 -14.20 -3.76
C GLN A 324 14.66 -14.05 -4.52
N TRP A 325 15.72 -14.62 -3.96
CA TRP A 325 17.10 -14.55 -4.47
C TRP A 325 17.58 -15.79 -5.22
N ASN A 326 16.81 -16.89 -5.17
CA ASN A 326 17.18 -18.13 -5.82
C ASN A 326 16.01 -18.66 -6.64
N ASN A 327 16.04 -18.39 -7.95
CA ASN A 327 15.08 -18.88 -8.91
C ASN A 327 15.23 -20.41 -9.12
N LEU A 328 14.14 -21.15 -8.91
CA LEU A 328 14.07 -22.62 -9.03
C LEU A 328 13.49 -23.11 -10.36
N ALA A 329 13.10 -22.20 -11.27
CA ALA A 329 12.44 -22.54 -12.54
C ALA A 329 13.37 -23.15 -13.59
#